data_AF-Q82NY3-F1
#
_entry.id   AF-Q82NY3-F1
#
_cell.length_a   1.000
_cell.length_b   1.000
_cell.length_c   1.000
_cell.angle_alpha   90.00
_cell.angle_beta   90.00
_cell.angle_gamma   90.00
#
_symmetry.space_group_name_H-M   'P 1'
#
loop_
_entity.id
_entity.type
_entity.pdbx_description
1 polymer ?
#
loop_
_entity_poly.entity_id
_entity_poly.type
_entity_poly.pdbx_seq_one_letter_code
_entity_poly.pdbx_strand_id
1 'polypeptide(L)'
;MTAPGFRPTHVVPQDGMPAWEAPDVARPTVPLDALLPVQLVDRRGDWGHVVCANGWSAWVDGRLLVSVPQPPPAAPGSPVRAEDPRPLLAHVEEALGRYRGAAEELAGGSLDGESFRSLTHGLRIGVVVDGESMWLYDAEHERWEYCDGTRLSTYAAEGDTPGPVPAEPTRVVQDAVPDGSRSADGLARYFPDDTDDL
;
A
#
# COMPACT_ATOMS: atom_id res chain seq x y z
N MET A 1 5.86 -21.12 -7.66
CA MET A 1 4.58 -20.96 -6.94
C MET A 1 4.59 -19.57 -6.33
N THR A 2 3.57 -18.76 -6.62
CA THR A 2 3.45 -17.41 -6.05
C THR A 2 2.61 -17.48 -4.77
N ALA A 3 3.01 -16.80 -3.71
CA ALA A 3 2.24 -16.71 -2.48
C ALA A 3 0.84 -16.12 -2.78
N PRO A 4 -0.26 -16.76 -2.35
CA PRO A 4 -1.59 -16.24 -2.59
C PRO A 4 -1.73 -14.84 -1.99
N GLY A 5 -2.14 -13.87 -2.80
CA GLY A 5 -2.31 -12.48 -2.38
C GLY A 5 -1.06 -11.59 -2.46
N PHE A 6 0.07 -12.07 -2.99
CA PHE A 6 1.24 -11.22 -3.25
C PHE A 6 0.89 -10.06 -4.19
N ARG A 7 1.11 -8.83 -3.73
CA ARG A 7 1.04 -7.62 -4.56
C ARG A 7 2.32 -6.82 -4.36
N PRO A 8 3.16 -6.65 -5.40
CA PRO A 8 4.42 -5.94 -5.26
C PRO A 8 4.13 -4.47 -4.96
N THR A 9 4.68 -3.98 -3.87
CA THR A 9 4.62 -2.57 -3.49
C THR A 9 5.91 -1.83 -3.86
N HIS A 10 7.01 -2.58 -4.03
CA HIS A 10 8.32 -2.03 -4.32
C HIS A 10 9.09 -2.95 -5.29
N VAL A 11 10.18 -2.42 -5.83
CA VAL A 11 11.15 -3.12 -6.66
C VAL A 11 12.55 -2.87 -6.09
N VAL A 12 13.37 -3.92 -6.11
CA VAL A 12 14.79 -3.84 -5.74
C VAL A 12 15.55 -3.01 -6.78
N PRO A 13 16.51 -2.15 -6.39
CA PRO A 13 17.35 -1.39 -7.32
C PRO A 13 18.00 -2.25 -8.40
N GLN A 14 18.43 -1.58 -9.48
CA GLN A 14 19.07 -2.22 -10.64
C GLN A 14 20.36 -3.00 -10.30
N ASP A 15 21.00 -2.70 -9.17
CA ASP A 15 22.24 -3.35 -8.73
C ASP A 15 22.00 -4.50 -7.74
N GLY A 16 20.73 -4.83 -7.46
CA GLY A 16 20.35 -5.76 -6.38
C GLY A 16 20.35 -5.08 -5.00
N MET A 17 20.18 -5.87 -3.94
CA MET A 17 20.21 -5.33 -2.57
C MET A 17 20.66 -6.38 -1.55
N PRO A 18 21.56 -6.05 -0.61
CA PRO A 18 21.84 -6.92 0.53
C PRO A 18 20.59 -7.15 1.39
N ALA A 19 20.50 -8.33 1.99
CA ALA A 19 19.36 -8.72 2.81
C ALA A 19 19.83 -9.37 4.11
N TRP A 20 18.98 -9.32 5.14
CA TRP A 20 19.28 -9.79 6.50
C TRP A 20 18.11 -10.57 7.11
N GLU A 21 18.40 -11.50 8.01
CA GLU A 21 17.36 -12.26 8.73
C GLU A 21 16.60 -11.41 9.76
N ALA A 22 17.26 -10.37 10.27
CA ALA A 22 16.75 -9.42 11.25
C ALA A 22 17.21 -8.00 10.86
N PRO A 23 16.66 -6.93 11.44
CA PRO A 23 17.14 -5.56 11.23
C PRO A 23 18.48 -5.33 11.96
N ASP A 24 19.48 -6.15 11.60
CA ASP A 24 20.83 -6.21 12.17
C ASP A 24 21.82 -6.48 11.03
N VAL A 25 22.69 -5.50 10.76
CA VAL A 25 23.68 -5.58 9.68
C VAL A 25 24.69 -6.72 9.85
N ALA A 26 24.85 -7.26 11.06
CA ALA A 26 25.85 -8.27 11.38
C ALA A 26 25.53 -9.67 10.83
N ARG A 27 24.29 -9.92 10.37
CA ARG A 27 23.84 -11.26 9.93
C ARG A 27 23.22 -11.23 8.53
N PRO A 28 24.04 -11.01 7.48
CA PRO A 28 23.54 -11.00 6.11
C PRO A 28 23.08 -12.40 5.68
N THR A 29 22.11 -12.43 4.78
CA THR A 29 21.63 -13.63 4.09
C THR A 29 21.82 -13.48 2.57
N VAL A 30 21.19 -14.36 1.79
CA VAL A 30 21.21 -14.30 0.32
C VAL A 30 20.69 -12.92 -0.13
N PRO A 31 21.44 -12.18 -0.96
CA PRO A 31 21.01 -10.88 -1.44
C PRO A 31 19.79 -11.01 -2.37
N LEU A 32 19.03 -9.92 -2.47
CA LEU A 32 17.97 -9.80 -3.43
C LEU A 32 18.51 -9.49 -4.82
N ASP A 33 17.97 -10.18 -5.81
CA ASP A 33 18.27 -9.95 -7.22
C ASP A 33 17.83 -8.54 -7.66
N ALA A 34 18.57 -7.99 -8.62
CA ALA A 34 18.24 -6.74 -9.25
C ALA A 34 16.82 -6.72 -9.83
N LEU A 35 16.12 -5.60 -9.67
CA LEU A 35 14.77 -5.39 -10.20
C LEU A 35 13.73 -6.40 -9.73
N LEU A 36 14.00 -7.15 -8.66
CA LEU A 36 13.06 -8.11 -8.11
C LEU A 36 11.84 -7.37 -7.50
N PRO A 37 10.61 -7.71 -7.92
CA PRO A 37 9.40 -7.19 -7.26
C PRO A 37 9.25 -7.77 -5.87
N VAL A 38 9.01 -6.91 -4.90
CA VAL A 38 8.84 -7.28 -3.49
C VAL A 38 7.65 -6.55 -2.88
N GLN A 39 7.06 -7.17 -1.86
CA GLN A 39 6.04 -6.54 -1.04
C GLN A 39 6.67 -6.14 0.29
N LEU A 40 6.75 -4.83 0.54
CA LEU A 40 7.11 -4.30 1.85
C LEU A 40 5.92 -4.53 2.81
N VAL A 41 6.16 -5.24 3.91
CA VAL A 41 5.14 -5.65 4.89
C VAL A 41 5.33 -5.06 6.29
N ASP A 42 6.52 -4.59 6.63
CA ASP A 42 6.80 -3.89 7.90
C ASP A 42 7.95 -2.87 7.70
N ARG A 43 8.00 -1.84 8.55
CA ARG A 43 9.11 -0.88 8.62
C ARG A 43 9.53 -0.62 10.06
N ARG A 44 10.84 -0.56 10.28
CA ARG A 44 11.46 -0.24 11.59
C ARG A 44 12.62 0.71 11.41
N GLY A 45 12.35 2.01 11.56
CA GLY A 45 13.32 3.04 11.18
C GLY A 45 13.68 2.91 9.70
N ASP A 46 14.96 2.83 9.39
CA ASP A 46 15.47 2.68 8.02
C ASP A 46 15.26 1.26 7.45
N TRP A 47 14.90 0.29 8.29
CA TRP A 47 14.72 -1.09 7.86
C TRP A 47 13.34 -1.35 7.24
N GLY A 48 13.32 -2.12 6.15
CA GLY A 48 12.11 -2.65 5.54
C GLY A 48 12.07 -4.17 5.59
N HIS A 49 10.98 -4.75 6.09
CA HIS A 49 10.73 -6.18 5.97
C HIS A 49 9.95 -6.46 4.70
N VAL A 50 10.53 -7.27 3.80
CA VAL A 50 9.96 -7.54 2.49
C VAL A 50 9.65 -9.03 2.33
N VAL A 51 8.62 -9.31 1.52
CA VAL A 51 8.27 -10.66 1.07
C VAL A 51 8.41 -10.72 -0.45
N CYS A 52 8.96 -11.82 -0.95
CA CYS A 52 9.09 -12.10 -2.37
C CYS A 52 7.90 -12.94 -2.86
N ALA A 53 7.70 -12.99 -4.17
CA ALA A 53 6.62 -13.76 -4.79
C ALA A 53 6.62 -15.25 -4.37
N ASN A 54 7.79 -15.85 -4.11
CA ASN A 54 7.93 -17.24 -3.67
C ASN A 54 7.65 -17.47 -2.16
N GLY A 55 7.32 -16.42 -1.40
CA GLY A 55 7.10 -16.48 0.04
C GLY A 55 8.36 -16.33 0.90
N TRP A 56 9.55 -16.19 0.31
CA TRP A 56 10.77 -15.87 1.05
C TRP A 56 10.74 -14.42 1.53
N SER A 57 11.20 -14.17 2.75
CA SER A 57 11.19 -12.83 3.37
C SER A 57 12.54 -12.47 3.97
N ALA A 58 12.85 -11.18 3.98
CA ALA A 58 14.07 -10.66 4.58
C ALA A 58 13.92 -9.18 4.97
N TRP A 59 14.85 -8.72 5.80
CA TRP A 59 15.04 -7.31 6.12
C TRP A 59 16.04 -6.68 5.15
N VAL A 60 15.81 -5.43 4.78
CA VAL A 60 16.67 -4.64 3.88
C VAL A 60 16.76 -3.18 4.33
N ASP A 61 17.68 -2.39 3.75
CA ASP A 61 17.60 -0.93 3.83
C ASP A 61 16.40 -0.44 3.03
N GLY A 62 15.31 -0.15 3.75
CA GLY A 62 14.02 0.20 3.18
C GLY A 62 14.00 1.55 2.46
N ARG A 63 15.05 2.37 2.61
CA ARG A 63 15.19 3.66 1.91
C ARG A 63 15.62 3.49 0.46
N LEU A 64 16.26 2.35 0.15
CA LEU A 64 16.77 2.06 -1.18
C LEU A 64 15.71 1.39 -2.09
N LEU A 65 14.58 0.97 -1.53
CA LEU A 65 13.51 0.34 -2.30
C LEU A 65 12.84 1.34 -3.24
N VAL A 66 12.67 0.96 -4.50
CA VAL A 66 11.95 1.77 -5.49
C VAL A 66 10.46 1.48 -5.34
N SER A 67 9.66 2.50 -5.02
CA SER A 67 8.21 2.32 -4.86
C SER A 67 7.54 2.02 -6.20
N VAL A 68 6.68 1.01 -6.24
CA VAL A 68 5.77 0.76 -7.35
C VAL A 68 4.52 1.59 -7.10
N PRO A 69 4.13 2.51 -8.01
CA PRO A 69 2.87 3.24 -7.88
C PRO A 69 1.72 2.25 -7.69
N GLN A 70 1.06 2.32 -6.53
CA GLN A 70 -0.10 1.47 -6.26
C GLN A 70 -1.34 2.20 -6.75
N PRO A 71 -2.30 1.47 -7.38
CA PRO A 71 -3.63 2.01 -7.53
C PRO A 71 -4.14 2.31 -6.11
N PRO A 72 -4.68 3.50 -5.88
CA PRO A 72 -5.08 3.85 -4.55
C PRO A 72 -6.28 3.02 -4.05
N PRO A 73 -6.40 2.79 -2.72
CA PRO A 73 -7.57 2.12 -2.17
C PRO A 73 -8.82 2.95 -2.48
N ALA A 74 -9.83 2.31 -3.09
CA ALA A 74 -11.11 2.95 -3.34
C ALA A 74 -11.74 3.39 -2.00
N ALA A 75 -11.95 4.69 -1.82
CA ALA A 75 -12.66 5.19 -0.65
C ALA A 75 -14.13 4.70 -0.67
N PRO A 76 -14.67 4.18 0.44
CA PRO A 76 -16.10 3.92 0.54
C PRO A 76 -16.85 5.25 0.74
N GLY A 77 -17.30 5.88 -0.34
CA GLY A 77 -18.12 7.09 -0.26
C GLY A 77 -18.35 7.78 -1.60
N SER A 78 -19.58 8.28 -1.79
CA SER A 78 -19.96 9.05 -2.99
C SER A 78 -19.24 10.40 -3.00
N PRO A 79 -18.56 10.80 -4.09
CA PRO A 79 -17.78 12.03 -4.11
C PRO A 79 -18.65 13.27 -3.86
N VAL A 80 -18.28 14.06 -2.86
CA VAL A 80 -18.88 15.37 -2.55
C VAL A 80 -18.49 16.33 -3.68
N ARG A 81 -19.51 16.93 -4.34
CA ARG A 81 -19.44 17.95 -5.41
C ARG A 81 -18.19 17.85 -6.31
N ALA A 82 -18.33 17.09 -7.39
CA ALA A 82 -17.31 16.98 -8.41
C ALA A 82 -16.94 18.32 -9.06
N GLU A 83 -15.64 18.64 -9.10
CA GLU A 83 -15.08 19.81 -9.80
C GLU A 83 -14.67 19.44 -11.24
N ASP A 84 -14.48 20.44 -12.09
CA ASP A 84 -14.08 20.26 -13.49
C ASP A 84 -12.57 19.92 -13.56
N PRO A 85 -12.15 18.81 -14.18
CA PRO A 85 -10.75 18.38 -14.22
C PRO A 85 -9.86 19.20 -15.19
N ARG A 86 -10.46 19.97 -16.10
CA ARG A 86 -9.72 20.66 -17.19
C ARG A 86 -8.65 21.65 -16.71
N PRO A 87 -8.86 22.48 -15.67
CA PRO A 87 -7.84 23.40 -15.18
C PRO A 87 -6.61 22.68 -14.62
N LEU A 88 -6.82 21.60 -13.87
CA LEU A 88 -5.72 20.81 -13.29
C LEU A 88 -4.91 20.10 -14.37
N LEU A 89 -5.58 19.56 -15.39
CA LEU A 89 -4.92 19.01 -16.58
C LEU A 89 -4.07 20.05 -17.32
N ALA A 90 -4.62 21.25 -17.54
CA ALA A 90 -3.87 22.32 -18.19
C ALA A 90 -2.62 22.72 -17.39
N HIS A 91 -2.71 22.73 -16.06
CA HIS A 91 -1.56 23.02 -15.19
C HIS A 91 -0.47 21.95 -15.30
N VAL A 92 -0.86 20.67 -15.33
CA VAL A 92 0.05 19.54 -15.55
C VAL A 92 0.74 19.63 -16.91
N GLU A 93 -0.01 19.92 -17.98
CA GLU A 93 0.54 20.09 -19.33
C GLU A 93 1.54 21.25 -19.39
N GLU A 94 1.22 22.39 -18.77
CA GLU A 94 2.11 23.56 -18.69
C GLU A 94 3.39 23.24 -17.93
N ALA A 95 3.28 22.61 -16.77
CA ALA A 95 4.41 22.22 -15.93
C ALA A 95 5.33 21.24 -16.67
N LEU A 96 4.76 20.22 -17.33
CA LEU A 96 5.51 19.26 -18.13
C LEU A 96 6.15 19.93 -19.35
N GLY A 97 5.44 20.85 -20.00
CA GLY A 97 5.95 21.64 -21.11
C GLY A 97 7.14 22.51 -20.72
N ARG A 98 7.07 23.18 -19.56
CA ARG A 98 8.17 24.00 -19.00
C ARG A 98 9.39 23.15 -18.71
N TYR A 99 9.22 22.00 -18.05
CA TYR A 99 10.34 21.08 -17.79
C TYR A 99 10.99 20.60 -19.08
N ARG A 100 10.17 20.15 -20.05
CA ARG A 100 10.65 19.69 -21.36
C ARG A 100 11.44 20.77 -22.09
N GLY A 101 10.94 21.99 -22.15
CA GLY A 101 11.64 23.12 -22.79
C GLY A 101 12.99 23.39 -22.13
N ALA A 102 13.05 23.46 -20.80
CA ALA A 102 14.30 23.64 -20.07
C ALA A 102 15.29 22.48 -20.32
N ALA A 103 14.80 21.25 -20.42
CA ALA A 103 15.64 20.09 -20.70
C ALA A 103 16.18 20.10 -22.14
N GLU A 104 15.37 20.52 -23.12
CA GLU A 104 15.77 20.70 -24.52
C GLU A 104 16.85 21.79 -24.65
N GLU A 105 16.70 22.93 -23.97
CA GLU A 105 17.70 24.00 -23.95
C GLU A 105 19.00 23.58 -23.27
N LEU A 106 18.93 22.84 -22.16
CA LEU A 106 20.09 22.29 -21.47
C LEU A 106 20.83 21.31 -22.39
N ALA A 107 20.12 20.40 -23.05
CA ALA A 107 20.69 19.44 -24.00
C ALA A 107 21.29 20.14 -25.24
N GLY A 108 20.68 21.24 -25.69
CA GLY A 108 21.17 22.08 -26.78
C GLY A 108 22.33 23.00 -26.38
N GLY A 109 22.67 23.10 -25.10
CA GLY A 109 23.74 23.94 -24.57
C GLY A 109 23.41 25.44 -24.50
N SER A 110 22.14 25.84 -24.72
CA SER A 110 21.69 27.23 -24.59
C SER A 110 21.30 27.59 -23.15
N LEU A 111 21.18 26.60 -22.27
CA LEU A 111 20.90 26.76 -20.84
C LEU A 111 21.97 26.04 -20.02
N ASP A 112 22.48 26.68 -18.97
CA ASP A 112 23.42 26.03 -18.04
C ASP A 112 22.69 25.24 -16.93
N GLY A 113 23.43 24.37 -16.23
CA GLY A 113 22.86 23.51 -15.20
C GLY A 113 22.33 24.23 -13.96
N GLU A 114 22.84 25.42 -13.64
CA GLU A 114 22.36 26.23 -12.51
C GLU A 114 21.02 26.89 -12.84
N SER A 115 20.92 27.45 -14.04
CA SER A 115 19.70 28.01 -14.60
C SER A 115 18.62 26.94 -14.78
N PHE A 116 18.99 25.75 -15.26
CA PHE A 116 18.07 24.61 -15.31
C PHE A 116 17.55 24.22 -13.93
N ARG A 117 18.43 24.13 -12.92
CA ARG A 117 18.03 23.83 -11.54
C ARG A 117 17.08 24.90 -10.99
N SER A 118 17.38 26.17 -11.24
CA SER A 118 16.53 27.29 -10.81
C SER A 118 15.15 27.24 -11.47
N LEU A 119 15.10 27.00 -12.79
CA LEU A 119 13.85 26.93 -13.57
C LEU A 119 12.96 25.73 -13.21
N THR A 120 13.56 24.64 -12.75
CA THR A 120 12.84 23.41 -12.37
C THR A 120 12.65 23.27 -10.86
N HIS A 121 13.18 24.21 -10.06
CA HIS A 121 13.10 24.14 -8.61
C HIS A 121 11.65 24.20 -8.14
N GLY A 122 11.26 23.24 -7.28
CA GLY A 122 9.93 23.18 -6.69
C GLY A 122 8.81 22.74 -7.64
N LEU A 123 9.14 22.35 -8.88
CA LEU A 123 8.16 21.80 -9.80
C LEU A 123 7.70 20.42 -9.32
N ARG A 124 6.41 20.29 -9.01
CA ARG A 124 5.79 19.02 -8.61
C ARG A 124 4.71 18.65 -9.62
N ILE A 125 4.84 17.47 -10.21
CA ILE A 125 3.91 16.96 -11.21
C ILE A 125 3.63 15.50 -10.86
N GLY A 126 2.35 15.15 -10.69
CA GLY A 126 1.91 13.78 -10.44
C GLY A 126 0.73 13.45 -11.36
N VAL A 127 0.89 12.42 -12.19
CA VAL A 127 -0.16 11.91 -13.07
C VAL A 127 -0.07 10.39 -13.13
N VAL A 128 -1.19 9.72 -12.89
CA VAL A 128 -1.35 8.28 -13.14
C VAL A 128 -2.61 8.11 -13.97
N VAL A 129 -2.54 7.33 -15.04
CA VAL A 129 -3.69 7.01 -15.91
C VAL A 129 -3.80 5.50 -16.04
N ASP A 130 -4.97 4.97 -15.71
CA ASP A 130 -5.32 3.56 -15.86
C ASP A 130 -6.74 3.45 -16.44
N GLY A 131 -6.84 3.17 -17.75
CA GLY A 131 -8.12 3.12 -18.46
C GLY A 131 -8.86 4.47 -18.41
N GLU A 132 -10.06 4.47 -17.81
CA GLU A 132 -10.88 5.67 -17.59
C GLU A 132 -10.55 6.41 -16.29
N SER A 133 -9.74 5.79 -15.43
CA SER A 133 -9.33 6.34 -14.14
C SER A 133 -8.05 7.13 -14.28
N MET A 134 -8.01 8.31 -13.68
CA MET A 134 -6.85 9.17 -13.66
C MET A 134 -6.67 9.79 -12.27
N TRP A 135 -5.42 9.92 -11.84
CA TRP A 135 -5.04 10.60 -10.61
C TRP A 135 -4.09 11.74 -10.93
N LEU A 136 -4.41 12.94 -10.45
CA LEU A 136 -3.66 14.16 -10.68
C LEU A 136 -3.19 14.70 -9.33
N TYR A 137 -1.94 15.13 -9.23
CA TYR A 137 -1.46 15.84 -8.05
C TYR A 137 -1.71 17.34 -8.24
N ASP A 138 -2.58 17.90 -7.40
CA ASP A 138 -2.78 19.31 -7.21
C ASP A 138 -1.69 19.85 -6.28
N ALA A 139 -0.69 20.49 -6.88
CA ALA A 139 0.45 21.06 -6.17
C ALA A 139 0.09 22.33 -5.39
N GLU A 140 -1.00 23.03 -5.72
CA GLU A 140 -1.44 24.23 -5.01
C GLU A 140 -2.00 23.85 -3.64
N HIS A 141 -2.80 22.79 -3.59
CA HIS A 141 -3.44 22.29 -2.37
C HIS A 141 -2.72 21.09 -1.75
N GLU A 142 -1.56 20.70 -2.28
CA GLU A 142 -0.75 19.55 -1.86
C GLU A 142 -1.62 18.27 -1.67
N ARG A 143 -2.42 17.94 -2.69
CA ARG A 143 -3.35 16.80 -2.63
C ARG A 143 -3.47 16.09 -3.96
N TRP A 144 -3.79 14.80 -3.91
CA TRP A 144 -4.18 14.03 -5.07
C TRP A 144 -5.68 14.13 -5.32
N GLU A 145 -6.01 14.26 -6.59
CA GLU A 145 -7.35 14.32 -7.15
C GLU A 145 -7.60 13.09 -8.03
N TYR A 146 -8.79 12.51 -7.96
CA TYR A 146 -9.23 11.42 -8.83
C TYR A 146 -10.16 11.96 -9.92
N CYS A 147 -10.00 11.44 -11.13
CA CYS A 147 -10.82 11.74 -12.28
C CYS A 147 -11.28 10.46 -12.98
N ASP A 148 -12.57 10.36 -13.30
CA ASP A 148 -13.18 9.27 -14.07
C ASP A 148 -13.33 9.61 -15.58
N GLY A 149 -12.60 10.62 -16.04
CA GLY A 149 -12.71 11.18 -17.39
C GLY A 149 -13.79 12.27 -17.53
N THR A 150 -14.69 12.43 -16.56
CA THR A 150 -15.74 13.45 -16.60
C THR A 150 -15.79 14.37 -15.39
N ARG A 151 -15.28 13.92 -14.24
CA ARG A 151 -15.45 14.59 -12.95
C ARG A 151 -14.21 14.42 -12.07
N LEU A 152 -13.84 15.49 -11.36
CA LEU A 152 -12.76 15.50 -10.39
C LEU A 152 -13.31 15.35 -8.97
N SER A 153 -12.63 14.57 -8.12
CA SER A 153 -12.93 14.48 -6.69
C SER A 153 -11.66 14.29 -5.88
N THR A 154 -11.57 14.99 -4.73
CA THR A 154 -10.40 14.89 -3.87
C THR A 154 -10.20 13.46 -3.41
N TYR A 155 -9.02 12.93 -3.71
CA TYR A 155 -8.66 11.55 -3.50
C TYR A 155 -7.83 11.37 -2.22
N ALA A 156 -6.81 12.21 -1.99
CA ALA A 156 -6.03 12.20 -0.75
C ALA A 156 -5.32 13.54 -0.54
N ALA A 157 -5.29 14.07 0.68
CA ALA A 157 -4.50 15.27 1.02
C ALA A 157 -3.19 14.90 1.73
N GLU A 158 -2.12 15.65 1.49
CA GLU A 158 -0.87 15.48 2.22
C GLU A 158 -1.10 15.83 3.72
N GLY A 159 -0.92 14.83 4.61
CA GLY A 159 -1.24 14.92 6.04
C GLY A 159 -2.22 13.86 6.55
N ASP A 160 -2.93 13.17 5.65
CA ASP A 160 -3.84 12.07 6.00
C ASP A 160 -3.06 10.78 6.22
N THR A 161 -2.30 10.73 7.31
CA THR A 161 -1.67 9.49 7.78
C THR A 161 -2.81 8.63 8.33
N PRO A 162 -3.12 7.44 7.78
CA PRO A 162 -4.05 6.55 8.44
C PRO A 162 -3.41 6.19 9.78
N GLY A 163 -3.93 6.76 10.86
CA GLY A 163 -3.57 6.34 12.21
C GLY A 163 -3.83 4.83 12.32
N PRO A 164 -3.06 4.12 13.17
CA PRO A 164 -3.25 2.68 13.33
C PRO A 164 -4.72 2.40 13.64
N VAL A 165 -5.37 1.66 12.75
CA VAL A 165 -6.70 1.09 13.00
C VAL A 165 -6.59 0.28 14.30
N PRO A 166 -7.37 0.59 15.35
CA PRO A 166 -7.31 -0.18 16.58
C PRO A 166 -7.69 -1.62 16.23
N ALA A 167 -6.80 -2.56 16.54
CA ALA A 167 -7.12 -3.98 16.43
C ALA A 167 -8.33 -4.27 17.32
N GLU A 168 -9.43 -4.73 16.72
CA GLU A 168 -10.54 -5.27 17.47
C GLU A 168 -10.03 -6.43 18.34
N PRO A 169 -10.38 -6.49 19.63
CA PRO A 169 -9.86 -7.52 20.51
C PRO A 169 -10.37 -8.90 20.06
N THR A 170 -9.42 -9.75 19.66
CA THR A 170 -9.63 -11.16 19.35
C THR A 170 -10.41 -11.83 20.49
N ARG A 171 -11.66 -12.23 20.21
CA ARG A 171 -12.47 -13.02 21.14
C ARG A 171 -11.85 -14.42 21.24
N VAL A 172 -11.21 -14.71 22.37
CA VAL A 172 -10.73 -16.06 22.69
C VAL A 172 -11.94 -16.98 22.84
N VAL A 173 -12.05 -17.96 21.95
CA VAL A 173 -12.95 -19.10 22.13
C VAL A 173 -12.28 -20.02 23.16
N GLN A 174 -12.87 -20.15 24.35
CA GLN A 174 -12.44 -21.16 25.31
C GLN A 174 -12.87 -22.53 24.81
N ASP A 175 -11.90 -23.39 24.48
CA ASP A 175 -12.12 -24.81 24.25
C ASP A 175 -12.68 -25.44 25.53
N ALA A 176 -13.92 -25.94 25.45
CA ALA A 176 -14.52 -26.72 26.51
C ALA A 176 -13.81 -28.08 26.61
N VAL A 177 -13.12 -28.30 27.73
CA VAL A 177 -12.58 -29.59 28.14
C VAL A 177 -13.76 -30.55 28.37
N PRO A 178 -13.81 -31.74 27.73
CA PRO A 178 -14.84 -32.72 28.03
C PRO A 178 -14.53 -33.38 29.38
N ASP A 179 -15.35 -33.06 30.39
CA ASP A 179 -15.26 -33.66 31.71
C ASP A 179 -15.74 -35.12 31.66
N GLY A 180 -14.82 -36.04 31.96
CA GLY A 180 -15.08 -37.46 32.05
C GLY A 180 -15.25 -37.87 33.49
N SER A 181 -16.48 -38.18 33.91
CA SER A 181 -16.72 -38.97 35.11
C SER A 181 -17.90 -39.94 34.94
N ARG A 182 -17.57 -41.24 34.90
CA ARG A 182 -18.38 -42.35 35.44
C ARG A 182 -17.99 -42.45 36.93
N SER A 183 -18.80 -42.86 37.91
CA SER A 183 -20.01 -43.69 37.95
C SER A 183 -20.65 -43.61 39.35
N ALA A 184 -21.93 -44.04 39.40
CA ALA A 184 -22.67 -44.67 40.51
C ALA A 184 -23.00 -43.87 41.79
N ASP A 185 -24.29 -43.63 42.06
CA ASP A 185 -25.10 -44.52 42.90
C ASP A 185 -26.56 -44.05 43.03
N GLY A 186 -27.49 -45.00 43.14
CA GLY A 186 -28.59 -44.95 44.11
C GLY A 186 -29.86 -44.13 43.84
N LEU A 187 -30.91 -44.87 43.47
CA LEU A 187 -32.28 -44.82 44.02
C LEU A 187 -33.32 -43.78 43.52
N ALA A 188 -34.41 -44.39 43.04
CA ALA A 188 -35.82 -44.07 43.29
C ALA A 188 -36.62 -43.26 42.24
N ARG A 189 -37.29 -44.04 41.37
CA ARG A 189 -38.75 -44.05 41.12
C ARG A 189 -39.48 -42.70 40.90
N TYR A 190 -39.94 -42.47 39.67
CA TYR A 190 -41.33 -42.09 39.38
C TYR A 190 -41.66 -42.32 37.90
N PHE A 191 -42.52 -43.30 37.62
CA PHE A 191 -43.32 -43.42 36.39
C PHE A 191 -44.78 -43.29 36.81
N PRO A 192 -45.58 -42.54 36.05
CA PRO A 192 -46.84 -43.10 35.55
C PRO A 192 -47.00 -42.74 34.06
N ASP A 193 -47.16 -43.70 33.16
CA ASP A 193 -48.30 -44.60 32.87
C ASP A 193 -49.35 -43.98 31.94
N ASP A 194 -49.85 -44.85 31.07
CA ASP A 194 -51.02 -44.77 30.21
C ASP A 194 -51.00 -43.85 28.97
N THR A 195 -50.75 -44.49 27.83
CA THR A 195 -51.78 -44.53 26.78
C THR A 195 -51.73 -45.92 26.12
N ASP A 196 -52.62 -46.80 26.58
CA ASP A 196 -52.94 -48.07 25.92
C ASP A 196 -53.89 -47.83 24.72
N ASP A 197 -53.76 -48.69 23.72
CA ASP A 197 -54.46 -48.69 22.43
C ASP A 197 -55.39 -49.92 22.44
N LEU A 198 -56.70 -49.68 22.21
CA LEU A 198 -57.81 -50.62 21.96
C LEU A 198 -58.50 -51.33 23.15
#